data_AF-A0A945URU3-F1
#
_entry.id   AF-A0A945URU3-F1
#
_cell.length_a   1.000
_cell.length_b   1.000
_cell.length_c   1.000
_cell.angle_alpha   90.00
_cell.angle_beta   90.00
_cell.angle_gamma   90.00
#
_symmetry.space_group_name_H-M   'P 1'
#
loop_
_entity.id
_entity.type
_entity.pdbx_description
1 polymer ?
#
loop_
_entity_poly.entity_id
_entity_poly.type
_entity_poly.pdbx_seq_one_letter_code
_entity_poly.pdbx_strand_id
1 'polypeptide(L)'
;MAFSAVTPEHYPWYDYSGYSFSLGIDSGDGVYLAGHTASEYDPDSGRIQIKGDMTAQARTAYAKIGAILEAAGRSYGDAVRIVEYVRPGGIERYGEAAAVREEIFGGHHPVVNTVPVKALLRPDALIEIEVTASAGGHMEGGPAGTVFLPTIQPIDRNGDIIGAGDVAAQTEAIFETAGTMLTALGLDFSHVVKTLDYLTPAALADYRGTGAVRREFLGPVYPAAAGIIMPQLLHPDALIQYDFTAAR
;
A
#
# COMPACT_ATOMS: atom_id res chain seq x y z
N MET A 1 26.11 7.62 -5.42
CA MET A 1 25.27 7.38 -6.62
C MET A 1 24.30 8.54 -6.74
N ALA A 2 23.97 8.98 -7.96
CA ALA A 2 22.98 10.04 -8.17
C ALA A 2 21.66 9.40 -8.59
N PHE A 3 20.56 9.82 -7.97
CA PHE A 3 19.22 9.39 -8.35
C PHE A 3 18.86 9.96 -9.73
N SER A 4 18.11 9.20 -10.55
CA SER A 4 17.63 9.66 -11.86
C SER A 4 16.11 9.61 -11.95
N ALA A 5 15.51 10.68 -12.50
CA ALA A 5 14.09 10.68 -12.82
C ALA A 5 13.81 9.75 -14.00
N VAL A 6 12.77 8.93 -13.87
CA VAL A 6 12.31 8.01 -14.91
C VAL A 6 11.33 8.75 -15.79
N THR A 7 11.66 8.92 -17.07
CA THR A 7 10.81 9.63 -18.04
C THR A 7 10.43 8.70 -19.18
N PRO A 8 9.17 8.23 -19.26
CA PRO A 8 8.70 7.42 -20.39
C PRO A 8 8.74 8.19 -21.69
N GLU A 9 9.15 7.54 -22.79
CA GLU A 9 9.09 8.12 -24.14
C GLU A 9 7.64 8.36 -24.57
N HIS A 10 6.72 7.47 -24.16
CA HIS A 10 5.30 7.57 -24.43
C HIS A 10 4.48 7.55 -23.14
N TYR A 11 3.78 8.65 -22.86
CA TYR A 11 2.88 8.79 -21.71
C TYR A 11 1.61 9.58 -22.12
N PRO A 12 0.58 8.93 -22.68
CA PRO A 12 -0.52 9.60 -23.38
C PRO A 12 -1.54 10.27 -22.45
N TRP A 13 -1.47 10.03 -21.14
CA TRP A 13 -2.47 10.50 -20.19
C TRP A 13 -2.33 11.96 -19.78
N TYR A 14 -1.11 12.50 -19.78
CA TYR A 14 -0.83 13.90 -19.52
C TYR A 14 0.58 14.25 -19.98
N ASP A 15 0.83 15.52 -20.29
CA ASP A 15 2.19 15.99 -20.58
C ASP A 15 3.07 15.81 -19.34
N TYR A 16 4.10 14.97 -19.47
CA TYR A 16 5.03 14.66 -18.38
C TYR A 16 5.69 15.93 -17.81
N SER A 17 5.99 16.92 -18.66
CA SER A 17 6.62 18.18 -18.24
C SER A 17 5.71 19.06 -17.38
N GLY A 18 4.39 18.77 -17.35
CA GLY A 18 3.41 19.45 -16.53
C GLY A 18 3.41 19.04 -15.05
N TYR A 19 4.10 17.96 -14.67
CA TYR A 19 4.20 17.54 -13.27
C TYR A 19 5.25 18.33 -12.51
N SER A 20 4.94 18.72 -11.26
CA SER A 20 5.89 19.38 -10.35
C SER A 20 6.76 18.39 -9.56
N PHE A 21 6.71 17.11 -9.91
CA PHE A 21 7.42 16.01 -9.26
C PHE A 21 7.69 14.90 -10.28
N SER A 22 8.68 14.05 -10.01
CA SER A 22 8.99 12.90 -10.86
C SER A 22 7.95 11.80 -10.68
N LEU A 23 7.47 11.20 -11.78
CA LEU A 23 6.54 10.06 -11.70
C LEU A 23 7.24 8.77 -11.29
N GLY A 24 8.56 8.70 -11.47
CA GLY A 24 9.40 7.66 -10.93
C GLY A 24 10.83 8.15 -10.69
N ILE A 25 11.51 7.57 -9.71
CA ILE A 25 12.93 7.78 -9.43
C ILE A 25 13.61 6.42 -9.38
N ASP A 26 14.68 6.26 -10.16
CA ASP A 26 15.62 5.15 -10.05
C ASP A 26 16.76 5.56 -9.11
N SER A 27 16.94 4.78 -8.04
CA SER A 27 18.00 4.98 -7.06
C SER A 27 19.21 4.05 -7.24
N GLY A 28 19.19 3.18 -8.25
CA GLY A 28 20.12 2.07 -8.42
C GLY A 28 19.66 0.81 -7.67
N ASP A 29 19.35 0.94 -6.38
CA ASP A 29 18.87 -0.17 -5.53
C ASP A 29 17.36 -0.47 -5.67
N GLY A 30 16.61 0.47 -6.23
CA GLY A 30 15.17 0.35 -6.43
C GLY A 30 14.61 1.47 -7.29
N VAL A 31 13.39 1.24 -7.79
CA VAL A 31 12.61 2.21 -8.54
C VAL A 31 11.37 2.56 -7.72
N TYR A 32 11.20 3.84 -7.43
CA TYR A 32 10.12 4.36 -6.59
C TYR A 32 9.19 5.21 -7.45
N LEU A 33 7.94 4.79 -7.60
CA LEU A 33 6.95 5.50 -8.39
C LEU A 33 6.13 6.43 -7.51
N ALA A 34 5.62 7.51 -8.09
CA ALA A 34 4.61 8.34 -7.46
C ALA A 34 3.25 7.63 -7.45
N GLY A 35 2.28 8.20 -6.72
CA GLY A 35 0.89 7.75 -6.75
C GLY A 35 0.22 8.03 -8.10
N HIS A 36 -0.49 7.04 -8.62
CA HIS A 36 -1.24 7.14 -9.87
C HIS A 36 -2.72 6.82 -9.65
N THR A 37 -3.56 7.80 -9.97
CA THR A 37 -5.01 7.60 -10.19
C THR A 37 -5.28 7.36 -11.68
N ALA A 38 -6.55 7.17 -12.02
CA ALA A 38 -7.04 7.15 -13.40
C ALA A 38 -7.18 8.56 -14.04
N SER A 39 -6.43 9.56 -13.59
CA SER A 39 -6.53 10.93 -14.09
C SER A 39 -5.98 11.08 -15.51
N GLU A 40 -6.76 11.56 -16.45
CA GLU A 40 -6.34 11.75 -17.84
C GLU A 40 -6.69 13.16 -18.30
N TYR A 41 -5.81 13.78 -19.08
CA TYR A 41 -6.09 15.06 -19.70
C TYR A 41 -6.96 14.88 -20.94
N ASP A 42 -8.10 15.53 -20.93
CA ASP A 42 -8.99 15.59 -22.08
C ASP A 42 -8.69 16.87 -22.88
N PRO A 43 -8.14 16.76 -24.11
CA PRO A 43 -7.79 17.92 -24.92
C PRO A 43 -9.01 18.72 -25.37
N ASP A 44 -10.19 18.09 -25.50
CA ASP A 44 -11.41 18.76 -25.96
C ASP A 44 -11.96 19.69 -24.88
N SER A 45 -11.97 19.26 -23.62
CA SER A 45 -12.39 20.09 -22.49
C SER A 45 -11.27 20.91 -21.85
N GLY A 46 -10.01 20.61 -22.16
CA GLY A 46 -8.83 21.23 -21.56
C GLY A 46 -8.68 20.94 -20.06
N ARG A 47 -9.23 19.82 -19.57
CA ARG A 47 -9.31 19.49 -18.13
C ARG A 47 -8.83 18.08 -17.84
N ILE A 48 -8.32 17.88 -16.63
CA ILE A 48 -8.10 16.54 -16.08
C ILE A 48 -9.46 15.93 -15.73
N GLN A 49 -9.67 14.68 -16.15
CA GLN A 49 -10.86 13.89 -15.88
C GLN A 49 -10.48 12.55 -15.26
N ILE A 50 -11.41 11.95 -14.55
CA ILE A 50 -11.35 10.56 -14.14
C ILE A 50 -12.62 9.91 -14.65
N LYS A 51 -12.47 8.80 -15.35
CA LYS A 51 -13.56 8.13 -16.04
C LYS A 51 -13.72 6.71 -15.52
N GLY A 52 -14.93 6.20 -15.70
CA GLY A 52 -15.23 4.81 -15.46
C GLY A 52 -15.28 4.44 -13.98
N ASP A 53 -15.34 3.14 -13.78
CA ASP A 53 -15.65 2.47 -12.53
C ASP A 53 -14.36 1.93 -11.88
N MET A 54 -14.42 1.17 -10.79
CA MET A 54 -13.20 0.75 -10.08
C MET A 54 -12.28 -0.09 -10.98
N THR A 55 -12.82 -1.03 -11.76
CA THR A 55 -12.06 -1.78 -12.77
C THR A 55 -11.37 -0.85 -13.77
N ALA A 56 -12.10 0.08 -14.39
CA ALA A 56 -11.51 0.99 -15.37
C ALA A 56 -10.43 1.87 -14.75
N GLN A 57 -10.68 2.39 -13.54
CA GLN A 57 -9.73 3.25 -12.86
C GLN A 57 -8.44 2.51 -12.46
N ALA A 58 -8.56 1.29 -11.92
CA ALA A 58 -7.39 0.46 -11.58
C ALA A 58 -6.57 0.13 -12.83
N ARG A 59 -7.21 -0.20 -13.97
CA ARG A 59 -6.50 -0.47 -15.22
C ARG A 59 -5.73 0.73 -15.73
N THR A 60 -6.33 1.92 -15.73
CA THR A 60 -5.62 3.15 -16.14
C THR A 60 -4.47 3.46 -15.20
N ALA A 61 -4.66 3.33 -13.88
CA ALA A 61 -3.61 3.56 -12.89
C ALA A 61 -2.42 2.60 -13.09
N TYR A 62 -2.68 1.30 -13.25
CA TYR A 62 -1.62 0.33 -13.52
C TYR A 62 -0.97 0.55 -14.89
N ALA A 63 -1.71 0.85 -15.95
CA ALA A 63 -1.10 1.11 -17.26
C ALA A 63 -0.06 2.24 -17.22
N LYS A 64 -0.32 3.30 -16.43
CA LYS A 64 0.65 4.37 -16.16
C LYS A 64 1.89 3.87 -15.44
N ILE A 65 1.69 3.09 -14.38
CA ILE A 65 2.76 2.45 -13.63
C ILE A 65 3.62 1.58 -14.55
N GLY A 66 3.00 0.77 -15.42
CA GLY A 66 3.68 -0.06 -16.39
C GLY A 66 4.58 0.73 -17.34
N ALA A 67 4.09 1.84 -17.89
CA ALA A 67 4.88 2.72 -18.76
C ALA A 67 6.11 3.31 -18.04
N ILE A 68 6.00 3.61 -16.74
CA ILE A 68 7.10 4.12 -15.93
C ILE A 68 8.09 3.00 -15.58
N LEU A 69 7.60 1.82 -15.21
CA LEU A 69 8.47 0.66 -14.98
C LEU A 69 9.25 0.30 -16.25
N GLU A 70 8.60 0.25 -17.41
CA GLU A 70 9.25 -0.02 -18.70
C GLU A 70 10.34 0.99 -19.02
N ALA A 71 10.07 2.29 -18.80
CA ALA A 71 11.06 3.35 -18.98
C ALA A 71 12.26 3.25 -18.02
N ALA A 72 12.09 2.59 -16.87
CA ALA A 72 13.16 2.26 -15.93
C ALA A 72 13.85 0.92 -16.25
N GLY A 73 13.50 0.25 -17.36
CA GLY A 73 14.00 -1.09 -17.67
C GLY A 73 13.49 -2.17 -16.72
N ARG A 74 12.30 -1.97 -16.12
CA ARG A 74 11.63 -2.86 -15.18
C ARG A 74 10.29 -3.35 -15.73
N SER A 75 9.69 -4.28 -15.01
CA SER A 75 8.37 -4.83 -15.26
C SER A 75 7.55 -4.91 -13.97
N TYR A 76 6.27 -5.29 -14.07
CA TYR A 76 5.46 -5.60 -12.89
C TYR A 76 6.06 -6.74 -12.05
N GLY A 77 6.83 -7.66 -12.66
CA GLY A 77 7.53 -8.73 -11.95
C GLY A 77 8.64 -8.24 -11.01
N ASP A 78 9.07 -6.98 -11.16
CA ASP A 78 10.05 -6.35 -10.27
C ASP A 78 9.40 -5.61 -9.10
N ALA A 79 8.06 -5.47 -9.09
CA ALA A 79 7.36 -4.80 -8.00
C ALA A 79 7.52 -5.61 -6.70
N VAL A 80 7.87 -4.93 -5.62
CA VAL A 80 8.00 -5.55 -4.30
C VAL A 80 6.94 -5.04 -3.33
N ARG A 81 6.40 -3.84 -3.57
CA ARG A 81 5.37 -3.21 -2.75
C ARG A 81 4.42 -2.38 -3.60
N ILE A 82 3.16 -2.49 -3.28
CA ILE A 82 2.06 -1.66 -3.78
C ILE A 82 1.39 -0.99 -2.57
N VAL A 83 1.13 0.31 -2.66
CA VAL A 83 0.26 1.01 -1.71
C VAL A 83 -0.99 1.46 -2.46
N GLU A 84 -2.16 1.11 -1.93
CA GLU A 84 -3.44 1.44 -2.51
C GLU A 84 -4.21 2.33 -1.56
N TYR A 85 -4.33 3.61 -1.92
CA TYR A 85 -5.14 4.58 -1.17
C TYR A 85 -6.57 4.51 -1.70
N VAL A 86 -7.50 4.06 -0.86
CA VAL A 86 -8.88 3.77 -1.28
C VAL A 86 -9.85 4.62 -0.48
N ARG A 87 -10.70 5.39 -1.17
CA ARG A 87 -11.73 6.19 -0.50
C ARG A 87 -12.99 5.36 -0.19
N PRO A 88 -13.96 5.85 0.62
CA PRO A 88 -15.10 5.03 1.06
C PRO A 88 -15.89 4.37 -0.07
N GLY A 89 -16.26 5.11 -1.12
CA GLY A 89 -16.98 4.55 -2.28
C GLY A 89 -16.16 3.56 -3.13
N GLY A 90 -14.85 3.49 -2.93
CA GLY A 90 -13.97 2.49 -3.54
C GLY A 90 -13.83 1.21 -2.70
N ILE A 91 -13.98 1.30 -1.38
CA ILE A 91 -13.82 0.17 -0.45
C ILE A 91 -14.85 -0.93 -0.74
N GLU A 92 -16.10 -0.55 -0.97
CA GLU A 92 -17.19 -1.48 -1.33
C GLU A 92 -16.93 -2.23 -2.65
N ARG A 93 -16.07 -1.67 -3.50
CA ARG A 93 -15.72 -2.19 -4.83
C ARG A 93 -14.30 -2.73 -4.89
N TYR A 94 -13.62 -2.86 -3.75
CA TYR A 94 -12.20 -3.15 -3.70
C TYR A 94 -11.83 -4.47 -4.38
N GLY A 95 -12.73 -5.46 -4.36
CA GLY A 95 -12.57 -6.73 -5.09
C GLY A 95 -12.35 -6.54 -6.59
N GLU A 96 -12.87 -5.49 -7.19
CA GLU A 96 -12.66 -5.17 -8.61
C GLU A 96 -11.23 -4.69 -8.89
N ALA A 97 -10.65 -3.88 -8.00
CA ALA A 97 -9.24 -3.47 -8.10
C ALA A 97 -8.31 -4.66 -7.86
N ALA A 98 -8.62 -5.50 -6.88
CA ALA A 98 -7.88 -6.73 -6.61
C ALA A 98 -7.89 -7.69 -7.81
N ALA A 99 -9.01 -7.83 -8.52
CA ALA A 99 -9.10 -8.63 -9.73
C ALA A 99 -8.21 -8.10 -10.85
N VAL A 100 -8.19 -6.77 -11.08
CA VAL A 100 -7.29 -6.14 -12.06
C VAL A 100 -5.83 -6.38 -11.70
N ARG A 101 -5.48 -6.25 -10.41
CA ARG A 101 -4.13 -6.52 -9.93
C ARG A 101 -3.73 -7.98 -10.20
N GLU A 102 -4.60 -8.94 -9.87
CA GLU A 102 -4.35 -10.36 -10.15
C GLU A 102 -4.10 -10.64 -11.64
N GLU A 103 -4.90 -10.04 -12.53
CA GLU A 103 -4.69 -10.18 -13.98
C GLU A 103 -3.33 -9.64 -14.46
N ILE A 104 -2.87 -8.53 -13.89
CA ILE A 104 -1.64 -7.84 -14.31
C ILE A 104 -0.39 -8.54 -13.77
N PHE A 105 -0.43 -8.93 -12.50
CA PHE A 105 0.73 -9.52 -11.82
C PHE A 105 0.81 -11.04 -11.99
N GLY A 106 -0.31 -11.71 -12.33
CA GLY A 106 -0.35 -13.15 -12.52
C GLY A 106 0.14 -13.89 -11.27
N GLY A 107 1.11 -14.79 -11.45
CA GLY A 107 1.68 -15.54 -10.32
C GLY A 107 2.69 -14.76 -9.46
N HIS A 108 2.97 -13.49 -9.78
CA HIS A 108 3.79 -12.62 -8.95
C HIS A 108 2.91 -11.91 -7.92
N HIS A 109 3.27 -11.95 -6.64
CA HIS A 109 2.44 -11.40 -5.56
C HIS A 109 3.25 -10.41 -4.73
N PRO A 110 3.35 -9.12 -5.16
CA PRO A 110 3.98 -8.10 -4.35
C PRO A 110 3.18 -7.84 -3.07
N VAL A 111 3.86 -7.27 -2.06
CA VAL A 111 3.20 -6.83 -0.84
C VAL A 111 2.19 -5.73 -1.16
N VAL A 112 0.97 -5.83 -0.64
CA VAL A 112 -0.08 -4.82 -0.80
C VAL A 112 -0.40 -4.18 0.55
N ASN A 113 -0.20 -2.87 0.64
CA ASN A 113 -0.68 -2.06 1.74
C ASN A 113 -1.96 -1.34 1.30
N THR A 114 -3.09 -1.63 1.94
CA THR A 114 -4.38 -0.99 1.66
C THR A 114 -4.62 0.10 2.69
N VAL A 115 -4.68 1.34 2.23
CA VAL A 115 -4.82 2.53 3.09
C VAL A 115 -6.17 3.18 2.81
N PRO A 116 -7.21 2.90 3.62
CA PRO A 116 -8.46 3.64 3.59
C PRO A 116 -8.20 5.13 3.81
N VAL A 117 -8.73 6.01 2.97
CA VAL A 117 -8.58 7.47 3.11
C VAL A 117 -9.93 8.16 3.09
N LYS A 118 -10.02 9.36 3.67
CA LYS A 118 -11.24 10.17 3.58
C LYS A 118 -11.55 10.61 2.16
N ALA A 119 -10.53 11.02 1.41
CA ALA A 119 -10.65 11.50 0.05
C ALA A 119 -9.29 11.42 -0.66
N LEU A 120 -9.32 11.39 -1.99
CA LEU A 120 -8.16 11.55 -2.86
C LEU A 120 -8.14 12.96 -3.44
N LEU A 121 -6.99 13.39 -3.95
CA LEU A 121 -6.83 14.74 -4.50
C LEU A 121 -7.77 15.01 -5.69
N ARG A 122 -8.12 13.97 -6.45
CA ARG A 122 -9.12 14.03 -7.51
C ARG A 122 -10.44 13.48 -6.96
N PRO A 123 -11.51 14.30 -6.86
CA PRO A 123 -12.76 13.89 -6.24
C PRO A 123 -13.46 12.69 -6.89
N ASP A 124 -13.19 12.41 -8.16
CA ASP A 124 -13.79 11.28 -8.89
C ASP A 124 -12.93 10.00 -8.84
N ALA A 125 -11.71 10.08 -8.27
CA ALA A 125 -10.86 8.92 -8.05
C ALA A 125 -11.46 8.04 -6.94
N LEU A 126 -11.50 6.74 -7.16
CA LEU A 126 -11.83 5.72 -6.16
C LEU A 126 -10.57 5.16 -5.49
N ILE A 127 -9.46 5.12 -6.24
CA ILE A 127 -8.18 4.55 -5.84
C ILE A 127 -7.01 5.38 -6.39
N GLU A 128 -5.92 5.44 -5.62
CA GLU A 128 -4.60 5.90 -6.06
C GLU A 128 -3.57 4.81 -5.70
N ILE A 129 -2.69 4.48 -6.65
CA ILE A 129 -1.76 3.34 -6.54
C ILE A 129 -0.32 3.83 -6.61
N GLU A 130 0.49 3.48 -5.62
CA GLU A 130 1.94 3.71 -5.57
C GLU A 130 2.67 2.37 -5.68
N VAL A 131 3.80 2.32 -6.39
CA VAL A 131 4.60 1.10 -6.55
C VAL A 131 6.07 1.35 -6.22
N THR A 132 6.66 0.41 -5.48
CA THR A 132 8.11 0.27 -5.35
C THR A 132 8.55 -1.02 -6.03
N ALA A 133 9.58 -0.92 -6.86
CA ALA A 133 10.19 -2.05 -7.56
C ALA A 133 11.68 -2.19 -7.19
N SER A 134 12.20 -3.41 -7.23
CA SER A 134 13.62 -3.70 -7.02
C SER A 134 14.04 -4.88 -7.87
N ALA A 135 15.32 -4.94 -8.23
CA ALA A 135 15.87 -6.03 -9.01
C ALA A 135 15.79 -7.35 -8.21
N GLY A 136 15.19 -8.38 -8.81
CA GLY A 136 15.15 -9.72 -8.22
C GLY A 136 13.80 -10.16 -7.67
N GLY A 137 12.77 -9.29 -7.66
CA GLY A 137 11.33 -9.64 -7.65
C GLY A 137 10.84 -10.68 -6.62
N HIS A 138 11.63 -11.04 -5.61
CA HIS A 138 11.32 -12.16 -4.72
C HIS A 138 11.23 -11.71 -3.28
N MET A 139 10.41 -12.45 -2.53
CA MET A 139 10.03 -12.29 -1.11
C MET A 139 11.19 -12.12 -0.11
N GLU A 140 12.44 -12.10 -0.57
CA GLU A 140 13.63 -12.04 0.28
C GLU A 140 14.10 -10.60 0.57
N GLY A 141 13.60 -9.57 -0.12
CA GLY A 141 13.84 -8.17 0.26
C GLY A 141 13.45 -7.14 -0.80
N GLY A 142 12.94 -6.00 -0.34
CA GLY A 142 12.86 -4.76 -1.11
C GLY A 142 14.21 -4.02 -1.16
N PRO A 143 14.23 -2.80 -1.72
CA PRO A 143 15.46 -2.03 -1.89
C PRO A 143 16.28 -1.95 -0.60
N ALA A 144 17.58 -2.19 -0.74
CA ALA A 144 18.56 -2.13 0.35
C ALA A 144 18.21 -2.99 1.59
N GLY A 145 17.58 -4.17 1.39
CA GLY A 145 17.28 -5.11 2.48
C GLY A 145 16.03 -4.75 3.29
N THR A 146 15.23 -3.79 2.81
CA THR A 146 13.95 -3.43 3.44
C THR A 146 12.93 -4.54 3.25
N VAL A 147 12.20 -4.93 4.28
CA VAL A 147 11.11 -5.91 4.19
C VAL A 147 9.78 -5.22 4.54
N PHE A 148 8.80 -5.38 3.67
CA PHE A 148 7.44 -4.88 3.90
C PHE A 148 6.52 -6.06 4.21
N LEU A 149 5.64 -5.91 5.20
CA LEU A 149 4.51 -6.82 5.36
C LEU A 149 3.27 -6.19 4.70
N PRO A 150 2.33 -7.01 4.20
CA PRO A 150 1.04 -6.50 3.73
C PRO A 150 0.30 -5.83 4.88
N THR A 151 -0.74 -5.06 4.57
CA THR A 151 -1.65 -4.62 5.61
C THR A 151 -2.27 -5.83 6.29
N ILE A 152 -2.04 -5.95 7.60
CA ILE A 152 -2.55 -7.05 8.40
C ILE A 152 -3.82 -6.58 9.09
N GLN A 153 -4.91 -7.31 8.82
CA GLN A 153 -6.21 -7.14 9.45
C GLN A 153 -6.41 -8.20 10.54
N PRO A 154 -7.25 -7.93 11.55
CA PRO A 154 -7.53 -8.87 12.64
C PRO A 154 -8.58 -9.90 12.20
N ILE A 155 -8.26 -10.68 11.16
CA ILE A 155 -9.14 -11.72 10.60
C ILE A 155 -8.51 -13.10 10.76
N ASP A 156 -9.35 -14.12 10.91
CA ASP A 156 -8.93 -15.51 10.84
C ASP A 156 -8.80 -15.99 9.38
N ARG A 157 -8.48 -17.28 9.19
CA ARG A 157 -8.33 -17.90 7.86
C ARG A 157 -9.62 -17.96 7.03
N ASN A 158 -10.79 -17.81 7.66
CA ASN A 158 -12.08 -17.78 6.99
C ASN A 158 -12.47 -16.33 6.61
N GLY A 159 -11.71 -15.34 7.11
CA GLY A 159 -12.01 -13.92 6.95
C GLY A 159 -12.87 -13.35 8.08
N ASP A 160 -13.14 -14.12 9.14
CA ASP A 160 -13.95 -13.67 10.28
C ASP A 160 -13.10 -12.80 11.23
N ILE A 161 -13.68 -11.74 11.81
CA ILE A 161 -12.96 -10.90 12.78
C ILE A 161 -12.57 -11.68 14.04
N ILE A 162 -11.30 -11.52 14.42
CA ILE A 162 -10.77 -11.89 15.73
C ILE A 162 -10.82 -10.65 16.63
N GLY A 163 -11.36 -10.78 17.85
CA GLY A 163 -11.46 -9.65 18.79
C GLY A 163 -12.56 -8.63 18.43
N ALA A 164 -13.72 -9.09 17.98
CA ALA A 164 -14.83 -8.20 17.63
C ALA A 164 -15.18 -7.23 18.77
N GLY A 165 -15.17 -5.93 18.48
CA GLY A 165 -15.44 -4.87 19.46
C GLY A 165 -14.30 -4.58 20.45
N ASP A 166 -13.16 -5.26 20.36
CA ASP A 166 -12.01 -5.08 21.25
C ASP A 166 -10.75 -4.75 20.44
N VAL A 167 -10.34 -3.48 20.48
CA VAL A 167 -9.16 -2.99 19.75
C VAL A 167 -7.85 -3.61 20.25
N ALA A 168 -7.77 -3.97 21.53
CA ALA A 168 -6.56 -4.58 22.09
C ALA A 168 -6.43 -6.02 21.61
N ALA A 169 -7.51 -6.80 21.65
CA ALA A 169 -7.55 -8.16 21.11
C ALA A 169 -7.30 -8.19 19.59
N GLN A 170 -7.86 -7.24 18.83
CA GLN A 170 -7.54 -7.09 17.41
C GLN A 170 -6.06 -6.80 17.18
N THR A 171 -5.47 -5.92 18.00
CA THR A 171 -4.04 -5.61 17.92
C THR A 171 -3.19 -6.85 18.21
N GLU A 172 -3.54 -7.65 19.20
CA GLU A 172 -2.84 -8.90 19.52
C GLU A 172 -2.87 -9.89 18.34
N ALA A 173 -4.05 -10.15 17.76
CA ALA A 173 -4.19 -11.04 16.61
C ALA A 173 -3.38 -10.57 15.38
N ILE A 174 -3.32 -9.26 15.15
CA ILE A 174 -2.49 -8.65 14.11
C ILE A 174 -1.00 -8.91 14.36
N PHE A 175 -0.54 -8.76 15.59
CA PHE A 175 0.86 -8.96 15.95
C PHE A 175 1.26 -10.45 15.91
N GLU A 176 0.38 -11.37 16.31
CA GLU A 176 0.64 -12.81 16.14
C GLU A 176 0.81 -13.18 14.64
N THR A 177 -0.04 -12.62 13.78
CA THR A 177 0.04 -12.80 12.33
C THR A 177 1.34 -12.21 11.78
N ALA A 178 1.69 -10.98 12.19
CA ALA A 178 2.95 -10.34 11.79
C ALA A 178 4.16 -11.16 12.24
N GLY A 179 4.17 -11.68 13.47
CA GLY A 179 5.24 -12.52 14.00
C GLY A 179 5.43 -13.82 13.19
N THR A 180 4.32 -14.42 12.74
CA THR A 180 4.34 -15.59 11.85
C THR A 180 4.98 -15.24 10.51
N MET A 181 4.59 -14.12 9.90
CA MET A 181 5.17 -13.64 8.63
C MET A 181 6.66 -13.32 8.76
N LEU A 182 7.07 -12.63 9.82
CA LEU A 182 8.47 -12.31 10.10
C LEU A 182 9.29 -13.59 10.26
N THR A 183 8.80 -14.54 11.04
CA THR A 183 9.48 -15.84 11.28
C THR A 183 9.70 -16.59 9.97
N ALA A 184 8.70 -16.61 9.08
CA ALA A 184 8.82 -17.24 7.76
C ALA A 184 9.92 -16.59 6.88
N LEU A 185 10.26 -15.33 7.14
CA LEU A 185 11.32 -14.58 6.46
C LEU A 185 12.67 -14.64 7.17
N GLY A 186 12.79 -15.42 8.26
CA GLY A 186 13.97 -15.47 9.11
C GLY A 186 14.18 -14.22 9.96
N LEU A 187 13.11 -13.46 10.21
CA LEU A 187 13.09 -12.22 10.99
C LEU A 187 12.24 -12.38 12.24
N ASP A 188 12.31 -11.39 13.12
CA ASP A 188 11.46 -11.24 14.30
C ASP A 188 11.11 -9.76 14.51
N PHE A 189 10.38 -9.46 15.58
CA PHE A 189 9.97 -8.09 15.89
C PHE A 189 11.13 -7.12 16.18
N SER A 190 12.32 -7.62 16.53
CA SER A 190 13.50 -6.76 16.71
C SER A 190 14.00 -6.15 15.40
N HIS A 191 13.60 -6.74 14.26
CA HIS A 191 13.91 -6.23 12.92
C HIS A 191 12.88 -5.20 12.45
N VAL A 192 11.75 -5.04 13.13
CA VAL A 192 10.73 -4.05 12.76
C VAL A 192 11.25 -2.66 13.09
N VAL A 193 11.34 -1.81 12.07
CA VAL A 193 11.85 -0.44 12.18
C VAL A 193 10.73 0.61 12.12
N LYS A 194 9.59 0.26 11.53
CA LYS A 194 8.42 1.15 11.44
C LYS A 194 7.10 0.39 11.56
N THR A 195 6.15 0.98 12.28
CA THR A 195 4.74 0.59 12.27
C THR A 195 3.86 1.75 11.84
N LEU A 196 2.81 1.44 11.07
CA LEU A 196 1.68 2.35 10.86
C LEU A 196 0.42 1.63 11.32
N ASP A 197 -0.33 2.26 12.21
CA ASP A 197 -1.61 1.74 12.67
C ASP A 197 -2.77 2.62 12.20
N TYR A 198 -3.72 1.99 11.53
CA TYR A 198 -4.89 2.64 10.97
C TYR A 198 -6.10 2.24 11.81
N LEU A 199 -6.73 3.21 12.47
CA LEU A 199 -7.81 2.95 13.40
C LEU A 199 -9.09 3.69 13.02
N THR A 200 -10.24 3.12 13.33
CA THR A 200 -11.54 3.80 13.17
C THR A 200 -11.77 4.81 14.29
N PRO A 201 -12.72 5.76 14.15
CA PRO A 201 -13.07 6.67 15.24
C PRO A 201 -13.61 5.92 16.46
N ALA A 202 -14.28 4.78 16.25
CA ALA A 202 -14.81 3.94 17.32
C ALA A 202 -13.70 3.34 18.19
N ALA A 203 -12.56 3.01 17.60
CA ALA A 203 -11.41 2.44 18.30
C ALA A 203 -10.70 3.45 19.22
N LEU A 204 -10.89 4.76 18.99
CA LEU A 204 -10.07 5.80 19.63
C LEU A 204 -10.22 5.83 21.16
N ALA A 205 -11.42 5.54 21.67
CA ALA A 205 -11.68 5.57 23.11
C ALA A 205 -10.82 4.54 23.87
N ASP A 206 -10.68 3.34 23.28
CA ASP A 206 -9.99 2.21 23.89
C ASP A 206 -8.58 1.96 23.34
N TYR A 207 -8.13 2.82 22.41
CA TYR A 207 -6.81 2.71 21.76
C TYR A 207 -5.63 2.60 22.74
N ARG A 208 -5.75 3.20 23.94
CA ARG A 208 -4.73 3.08 24.99
C ARG A 208 -4.47 1.63 25.40
N GLY A 209 -5.44 0.73 25.22
CA GLY A 209 -5.32 -0.70 25.49
C GLY A 209 -4.25 -1.39 24.61
N THR A 210 -4.05 -0.91 23.38
CA THR A 210 -3.03 -1.44 22.44
C THR A 210 -1.60 -1.32 22.99
N GLY A 211 -1.37 -0.40 23.93
CA GLY A 211 -0.06 -0.16 24.50
C GLY A 211 0.53 -1.36 25.26
N ALA A 212 -0.30 -2.23 25.83
CA ALA A 212 0.17 -3.45 26.48
C ALA A 212 0.78 -4.43 25.46
N VAL A 213 0.01 -4.73 24.41
CA VAL A 213 0.44 -5.57 23.28
C VAL A 213 1.73 -5.02 22.66
N ARG A 214 1.78 -3.71 22.37
CA ARG A 214 2.97 -3.09 21.78
C ARG A 214 4.22 -3.22 22.66
N ARG A 215 4.09 -3.15 24.00
CA ARG A 215 5.22 -3.35 24.92
C ARG A 215 5.73 -4.78 24.93
N GLU A 216 4.82 -5.74 24.81
CA GLU A 216 5.15 -7.16 24.78
C GLU A 216 5.92 -7.53 23.52
N PHE A 217 5.42 -7.13 22.34
CA PHE A 217 6.01 -7.55 21.07
C PHE A 217 7.19 -6.67 20.60
N LEU A 218 7.18 -5.35 20.88
CA LEU A 218 8.17 -4.40 20.34
C LEU A 218 9.15 -3.88 21.39
N GLY A 219 9.03 -4.29 22.65
CA GLY A 219 9.94 -3.86 23.71
C GLY A 219 11.31 -4.58 23.62
N PRO A 220 12.39 -4.00 24.17
CA PRO A 220 12.47 -2.69 24.83
C PRO A 220 12.77 -1.52 23.86
N VAL A 221 13.15 -1.81 22.60
CA VAL A 221 13.47 -0.78 21.59
C VAL A 221 12.33 -0.71 20.59
N TYR A 222 11.56 0.36 20.67
CA TYR A 222 10.35 0.52 19.86
C TYR A 222 10.68 1.07 18.46
N PRO A 223 10.03 0.57 17.40
CA PRO A 223 10.13 1.15 16.07
C PRO A 223 9.53 2.56 16.02
N ALA A 224 9.87 3.30 14.98
CA ALA A 224 9.14 4.53 14.64
C ALA A 224 7.67 4.18 14.37
N ALA A 225 6.73 5.00 14.87
CA ALA A 225 5.32 4.69 14.78
C ALA A 225 4.48 5.91 14.36
N ALA A 226 3.38 5.65 13.66
CA ALA A 226 2.34 6.63 13.37
C ALA A 226 0.96 5.98 13.44
N GLY A 227 0.06 6.58 14.21
CA GLY A 227 -1.36 6.20 14.26
C GLY A 227 -2.19 7.18 13.43
N ILE A 228 -3.06 6.66 12.56
CA ILE A 228 -3.87 7.47 11.63
C ILE A 228 -5.34 7.05 11.76
N ILE A 229 -6.19 8.02 12.10
CA ILE A 229 -7.63 7.79 12.19
C ILE A 229 -8.24 7.81 10.78
N MET A 230 -8.85 6.69 10.41
CA MET A 230 -9.49 6.47 9.11
C MET A 230 -11.01 6.53 9.23
N PRO A 231 -11.74 6.94 8.17
CA PRO A 231 -13.21 7.00 8.23
C PRO A 231 -13.84 5.61 8.44
N GLN A 232 -13.25 4.58 7.83
CA GLN A 232 -13.59 3.17 7.95
C GLN A 232 -12.37 2.33 7.54
N LEU A 233 -12.38 1.04 7.86
CA LEU A 233 -11.40 0.06 7.38
C LEU A 233 -12.01 -0.84 6.29
N LEU A 234 -11.21 -1.74 5.73
CA LEU A 234 -11.67 -2.63 4.66
C LEU A 234 -12.71 -3.63 5.17
N HIS A 235 -12.44 -4.29 6.31
CA HIS A 235 -13.43 -5.10 7.01
C HIS A 235 -14.33 -4.20 7.88
N PRO A 236 -15.68 -4.32 7.81
CA PRO A 236 -16.60 -3.45 8.54
C PRO A 236 -16.47 -3.53 10.07
N ASP A 237 -16.17 -4.71 10.60
CA ASP A 237 -15.99 -4.95 12.03
C ASP A 237 -14.53 -4.75 12.53
N ALA A 238 -13.60 -4.38 11.64
CA ALA A 238 -12.24 -4.04 12.06
C ALA A 238 -12.20 -2.63 12.69
N LEU A 239 -11.61 -2.56 13.88
CA LEU A 239 -11.33 -1.34 14.61
C LEU A 239 -9.92 -0.81 14.29
N ILE A 240 -8.98 -1.69 13.97
CA ILE A 240 -7.59 -1.37 13.70
C ILE A 240 -6.98 -2.35 12.68
N GLN A 241 -6.01 -1.88 11.90
CA GLN A 241 -5.15 -2.68 11.03
C GLN A 241 -3.72 -2.09 11.04
N TYR A 242 -2.70 -2.88 10.72
CA TYR A 242 -1.30 -2.43 10.75
C TYR A 242 -0.55 -2.68 9.44
N ASP A 243 0.35 -1.77 9.12
CA ASP A 243 1.50 -2.03 8.24
C ASP A 243 2.78 -2.11 9.07
N PHE A 244 3.66 -3.04 8.68
CA PHE A 244 4.98 -3.22 9.29
C PHE A 244 6.07 -3.07 8.23
N THR A 245 7.13 -2.35 8.58
CA THR A 245 8.38 -2.32 7.82
C THR A 245 9.49 -2.82 8.72
N ALA A 246 10.24 -3.80 8.22
CA ALA A 246 11.42 -4.38 8.84
C ALA A 246 12.67 -4.12 7.98
N ALA A 247 13.84 -4.30 8.58
CA ALA A 247 15.12 -4.23 7.89
C ALA A 247 15.96 -5.47 8.20
N ARG A 248 16.65 -6.01 7.19
CA ARG A 248 17.62 -7.09 7.33
C ARG A 248 18.99 -6.60 7.77
#